data_AF-A0A914P212-F1
#
_entry.id   AF-A0A914P212-F1
#
_cell.length_a   1.000
_cell.length_b   1.000
_cell.length_c   1.000
_cell.angle_alpha   90.00
_cell.angle_beta   90.00
_cell.angle_gamma   90.00
#
_symmetry.space_group_name_H-M   'P 1'
#
loop_
_entity.id
_entity.type
_entity.pdbx_description
1 polymer ?
#
loop_
_entity_poly.entity_id
_entity_poly.type
_entity_poly.pdbx_seq_one_letter_code
_entity_poly.pdbx_strand_id
1 'polypeptide(L)'
;MPKPAENEISLVEGPQDDEQSKPETSAKKSRKRKQSKPSDGLTAFQRAKKQYEKIQDERREEAKKRRIENEKRENERLDAMSFRRRKDQAIKSRTKKGQPNLNAVMGCIVEKLMKEKEKKN
;
A
#
# COMPACT_ATOMS: atom_id res chain seq x y z
N MET A 1 -13.30 30.27 3.07
CA MET A 1 -13.36 28.93 3.66
C MET A 1 -14.20 28.04 2.76
N PRO A 2 -13.64 27.04 2.06
CA PRO A 2 -14.45 26.10 1.29
C PRO A 2 -14.96 24.97 2.20
N LYS A 3 -16.24 24.61 2.05
CA LYS A 3 -16.93 23.53 2.76
C LYS A 3 -16.36 22.15 2.35
N PRO A 4 -16.36 21.13 3.24
CA PRO A 4 -16.03 19.77 2.82
C PRO A 4 -17.20 19.17 2.02
N ALA A 5 -16.88 18.53 0.90
CA ALA A 5 -17.81 17.70 0.14
C ALA A 5 -18.09 16.41 0.92
N GLU A 6 -19.37 16.19 1.21
CA GLU A 6 -19.88 14.91 1.71
C GLU A 6 -19.79 13.91 0.55
N ASN A 7 -18.84 12.99 0.62
CA ASN A 7 -18.82 11.84 -0.28
C ASN A 7 -19.62 10.72 0.37
N GLU A 8 -20.80 10.52 -0.22
CA GLU A 8 -21.75 9.47 0.08
C GLU A 8 -21.08 8.09 0.05
N ILE A 9 -21.31 7.33 1.13
CA ILE A 9 -20.89 5.95 1.26
C ILE A 9 -21.85 5.14 0.40
N SER A 10 -21.38 4.60 -0.72
CA SER A 10 -22.16 3.67 -1.54
C SER A 10 -22.37 2.37 -0.77
N LEU A 11 -23.60 2.22 -0.27
CA LEU A 11 -24.14 0.99 0.28
C LEU A 11 -24.22 -0.04 -0.86
N VAL A 12 -23.28 -0.99 -0.90
CA VAL A 12 -23.37 -2.11 -1.84
C VAL A 12 -24.45 -3.05 -1.31
N GLU A 13 -25.59 -3.06 -2.00
CA GLU A 13 -26.73 -3.93 -1.70
C GLU A 13 -26.34 -5.40 -1.94
N GLY A 14 -26.73 -6.26 -1.01
CA GLY A 14 -26.54 -7.71 -1.10
C GLY A 14 -27.38 -8.32 -2.23
N PRO A 15 -27.10 -9.57 -2.63
CA PRO A 15 -27.87 -10.25 -3.65
C PRO A 15 -29.31 -10.46 -3.18
N GLN A 16 -30.25 -9.94 -3.97
CA GLN A 16 -31.70 -10.07 -3.82
C GLN A 16 -32.12 -11.53 -4.10
N ASP A 17 -32.86 -12.11 -3.16
CA ASP A 17 -33.62 -13.35 -3.35
C ASP A 17 -34.93 -13.01 -4.07
N ASP A 18 -35.06 -13.36 -5.35
CA ASP A 18 -36.34 -13.34 -6.06
C ASP A 18 -36.92 -14.75 -6.18
N GLU A 19 -38.06 -14.91 -5.53
CA GLU A 19 -38.91 -16.09 -5.48
C GLU A 19 -39.74 -16.28 -6.77
N GLN A 20 -39.90 -17.55 -7.16
CA GLN A 20 -41.05 -18.13 -7.89
C GLN A 20 -41.21 -17.89 -9.41
N SER A 21 -40.88 -18.93 -10.18
CA SER A 21 -41.83 -19.46 -11.17
C SER A 21 -41.78 -21.00 -11.19
N LYS A 22 -42.92 -21.64 -10.87
CA LYS A 22 -43.16 -23.07 -11.12
C LYS A 22 -43.46 -23.27 -12.62
N PRO A 23 -43.12 -24.44 -13.18
CA PRO A 23 -44.23 -25.27 -13.66
C PRO A 23 -44.13 -26.70 -13.14
N GLU A 24 -45.27 -27.19 -12.66
CA GLU A 24 -45.50 -28.59 -12.37
C GLU A 24 -45.44 -29.41 -13.66
N THR A 25 -44.57 -30.42 -13.72
CA THR A 25 -44.89 -31.67 -14.42
C THR A 25 -44.32 -32.84 -13.63
N SER A 26 -45.21 -33.79 -13.36
CA SER A 26 -44.96 -35.00 -12.60
C SER A 26 -44.02 -35.95 -13.36
N ALA A 27 -42.87 -36.26 -12.77
CA ALA A 27 -42.17 -37.52 -13.01
C ALA A 27 -41.37 -37.89 -11.77
N LYS A 28 -42.03 -38.60 -10.83
CA LYS A 28 -41.36 -39.27 -9.71
C LYS A 28 -40.42 -40.36 -10.25
N LYS A 29 -39.19 -39.99 -10.60
CA LYS A 29 -38.05 -40.91 -10.61
C LYS A 29 -37.33 -40.76 -9.28
N SER A 30 -37.66 -41.65 -8.35
CA SER A 30 -36.91 -41.85 -7.10
C SER A 30 -35.48 -42.30 -7.43
N ARG A 31 -34.60 -41.34 -7.73
CA ARG A 31 -33.16 -41.56 -7.81
C ARG A 31 -32.70 -41.83 -6.39
N LYS A 32 -32.49 -43.11 -6.05
CA LYS A 32 -31.81 -43.55 -4.83
C LYS A 32 -30.53 -42.70 -4.70
N ARG A 33 -30.50 -41.77 -3.75
CA ARG A 33 -29.30 -41.00 -3.39
C ARG A 33 -28.31 -42.03 -2.84
N LYS A 34 -27.41 -42.52 -3.68
CA LYS A 34 -26.20 -43.21 -3.21
C LYS A 34 -25.50 -42.20 -2.32
N GLN A 35 -25.55 -42.41 -1.01
CA GLN A 35 -24.73 -41.64 -0.08
C GLN A 35 -23.29 -41.96 -0.44
N SER A 36 -22.68 -41.07 -1.22
CA SER A 36 -21.25 -41.09 -1.45
C SER A 36 -20.60 -40.98 -0.09
N LYS A 37 -19.74 -41.95 0.25
CA LYS A 37 -18.91 -41.92 1.46
C LYS A 37 -18.30 -40.52 1.60
N PRO A 38 -18.24 -39.92 2.80
CA PRO A 38 -17.52 -38.67 2.98
C PRO A 38 -16.09 -38.93 2.55
N SER A 39 -15.68 -38.30 1.44
CA SER A 39 -14.30 -38.39 0.97
C SER A 39 -13.40 -37.86 2.08
N ASP A 40 -12.28 -38.54 2.36
CA ASP A 40 -11.19 -38.10 3.28
C ASP A 40 -10.51 -36.77 2.87
N GLY A 41 -11.17 -35.97 2.03
CA GLY A 41 -10.73 -34.63 1.67
C GLY A 41 -11.09 -33.59 2.74
N LEU A 42 -10.28 -32.53 2.82
CA LEU A 42 -10.55 -31.37 3.67
C LEU A 42 -11.98 -30.86 3.44
N THR A 43 -12.69 -30.63 4.55
CA THR A 43 -14.04 -30.04 4.52
C THR A 43 -14.00 -28.66 3.87
N ALA A 44 -15.13 -28.22 3.31
CA ALA A 44 -15.23 -26.90 2.68
C ALA A 44 -14.75 -25.78 3.63
N PHE A 45 -15.08 -25.90 4.92
CA PHE A 45 -14.61 -24.98 5.96
C PHE A 45 -13.09 -25.02 6.14
N GLN A 46 -12.46 -26.20 6.19
CA GLN A 46 -11.00 -26.31 6.31
C GLN A 46 -10.28 -25.73 5.08
N ARG A 47 -10.86 -25.87 3.88
CA ARG A 47 -10.35 -25.23 2.66
C ARG A 47 -10.47 -23.71 2.75
N ALA A 48 -11.63 -23.20 3.17
CA ALA A 48 -11.85 -21.77 3.34
C ALA A 48 -10.89 -21.16 4.39
N LYS A 49 -10.70 -21.84 5.53
CA LYS A 49 -9.78 -21.41 6.59
C LYS A 49 -8.33 -21.31 6.06
N LYS A 50 -7.86 -22.33 5.34
CA LYS A 50 -6.51 -22.31 4.72
C LYS A 50 -6.35 -21.17 3.72
N GLN A 51 -7.37 -20.87 2.93
CA GLN A 51 -7.31 -19.75 1.98
C GLN A 51 -7.31 -18.40 2.69
N TYR A 52 -8.13 -18.24 3.73
CA TYR A 52 -8.15 -17.04 4.55
C TYR A 52 -6.79 -16.76 5.21
N GLU A 53 -6.16 -17.79 5.78
CA GLU A 53 -4.83 -17.68 6.39
C GLU A 53 -3.78 -17.22 5.36
N LYS A 54 -3.78 -17.82 4.15
CA LYS A 54 -2.90 -17.39 3.05
C LYS A 54 -3.10 -15.92 2.68
N ILE A 55 -4.34 -15.49 2.50
CA ILE A 55 -4.66 -14.09 2.16
C ILE A 55 -4.20 -13.14 3.28
N GLN A 56 -4.33 -13.54 4.54
CA GLN A 56 -3.87 -12.74 5.68
C GLN A 56 -2.35 -12.65 5.76
N ASP A 57 -1.64 -13.72 5.43
CA ASP A 57 -0.17 -13.72 5.33
C ASP A 57 0.28 -12.81 4.19
N GLU A 58 -0.30 -12.95 2.99
CA GLU A 58 -0.01 -12.11 1.82
C GLU A 58 -0.25 -10.62 2.11
N ARG A 59 -1.37 -10.26 2.74
CA ARG A 59 -1.67 -8.88 3.16
C ARG A 59 -0.64 -8.33 4.15
N ARG A 60 -0.17 -9.17 5.10
CA ARG A 60 0.86 -8.76 6.06
C ARG A 60 2.20 -8.52 5.37
N GLU A 61 2.57 -9.35 4.40
CA GLU A 61 3.79 -9.16 3.62
C GLU A 61 3.72 -7.90 2.75
N GLU A 62 2.60 -7.67 2.07
CA GLU A 62 2.39 -6.48 1.26
C GLU A 62 2.42 -5.21 2.12
N ALA A 63 1.75 -5.22 3.28
CA ALA A 63 1.79 -4.10 4.22
C ALA A 63 3.21 -3.80 4.71
N LYS A 64 4.03 -4.83 4.98
CA LYS A 64 5.44 -4.65 5.35
C LYS A 64 6.25 -4.03 4.21
N LYS A 65 6.10 -4.54 2.97
CA LYS A 65 6.78 -3.99 1.79
C LYS A 65 6.42 -2.51 1.58
N ARG A 66 5.14 -2.17 1.67
CA ARG A 66 4.66 -0.79 1.54
C ARG A 66 5.19 0.13 2.63
N ARG A 67 5.29 -0.34 3.88
CA ARG A 67 5.91 0.44 4.98
C ARG A 67 7.38 0.75 4.69
N ILE A 68 8.15 -0.26 4.30
CA ILE A 68 9.57 -0.08 3.97
C ILE A 68 9.75 0.90 2.80
N GLU A 69 8.93 0.80 1.76
CA GLU A 69 8.99 1.74 0.63
C GLU A 69 8.64 3.17 1.05
N ASN A 70 7.60 3.33 1.87
CA ASN A 70 7.20 4.63 2.39
C ASN A 70 8.28 5.25 3.27
N GLU A 71 8.88 4.48 4.18
CA GLU A 71 10.00 4.92 5.03
C GLU A 71 11.21 5.32 4.19
N LYS A 72 11.55 4.54 3.17
CA LYS A 72 12.63 4.89 2.22
C LYS A 72 12.34 6.21 1.51
N ARG A 73 11.12 6.38 0.99
CA ARG A 73 10.69 7.60 0.32
C ARG A 73 10.70 8.82 1.25
N GLU A 74 10.27 8.62 2.50
CA GLU A 74 10.30 9.68 3.51
C GLU A 74 11.73 10.09 3.86
N ASN A 75 12.63 9.12 4.07
CA ASN A 75 14.03 9.38 4.33
C ASN A 75 14.70 10.14 3.18
N GLU A 76 14.48 9.73 1.93
CA GLU A 76 14.97 10.45 0.76
C GLU A 76 14.44 11.89 0.69
N ARG A 77 13.17 12.10 1.06
CA ARG A 77 12.56 13.44 1.12
C ARG A 77 13.19 14.30 2.22
N LEU A 78 13.40 13.74 3.41
CA LEU A 78 14.02 14.42 4.55
C LEU A 78 15.47 14.81 4.24
N ASP A 79 16.22 13.92 3.60
CA ASP A 79 17.59 14.19 3.14
C ASP A 79 17.64 15.31 2.12
N ALA A 80 16.74 15.32 1.13
CA ALA A 80 16.66 16.38 0.14
C ALA A 80 16.32 17.74 0.79
N MET A 81 15.37 17.76 1.73
CA MET A 81 14.98 18.94 2.49
C MET A 81 16.12 19.48 3.36
N SER A 82 16.83 18.59 4.09
CA SER A 82 17.94 18.97 4.95
C SER A 82 19.11 19.54 4.13
N PHE A 83 19.42 18.94 2.99
CA PHE A 83 20.43 19.45 2.06
C PHE A 83 20.04 20.83 1.52
N ARG A 84 18.79 21.01 1.06
CA ARG A 84 18.31 22.29 0.56
C ARG A 84 18.45 23.39 1.62
N ARG A 85 18.04 23.09 2.87
CA ARG A 85 18.16 24.03 3.98
C ARG A 85 19.62 24.43 4.25
N ARG A 86 20.56 23.48 4.24
CA ARG A 86 21.99 23.77 4.43
C ARG A 86 22.58 24.61 3.30
N LYS A 87 22.24 24.29 2.05
CA LYS A 87 22.61 25.09 0.88
C LYS A 87 22.09 26.53 0.99
N ASP A 88 20.80 26.70 1.34
CA ASP A 88 20.20 28.02 1.46
C ASP A 88 20.85 28.82 2.61
N GLN A 89 21.23 28.15 3.70
CA GLN A 89 22.00 28.77 4.78
C GLN A 89 23.40 29.18 4.33
N ALA A 90 24.09 28.36 3.55
CA ALA A 90 25.40 28.70 2.99
C ALA A 90 25.33 29.90 2.04
N ILE A 91 24.30 29.99 1.19
CA ILE A 91 24.07 31.14 0.30
C ILE A 91 23.78 32.41 1.11
N LYS A 92 22.99 32.29 2.19
CA LYS A 92 22.70 33.41 3.09
C LYS A 92 23.90 33.83 3.93
N SER A 93 24.86 32.92 4.15
CA SER A 93 26.05 33.21 4.93
C SER A 93 26.90 34.26 4.24
N ARG A 94 27.26 35.30 4.98
CA ARG A 94 28.04 36.42 4.50
C ARG A 94 29.38 36.49 5.22
N THR A 95 30.38 37.00 4.54
CA THR A 95 31.68 37.34 5.14
C THR A 95 31.55 38.59 6.02
N LYS A 96 32.60 38.93 6.78
CA LYS A 96 32.63 40.16 7.61
C LYS A 96 32.34 41.44 6.82
N LYS A 97 32.52 41.43 5.48
CA LYS A 97 32.27 42.55 4.56
C LYS A 97 30.90 42.46 3.84
N GLY A 98 30.01 41.58 4.28
CA GLY A 98 28.64 41.47 3.74
C GLY A 98 28.51 40.73 2.40
N GLN A 99 29.62 40.34 1.77
CA GLN A 99 29.61 39.52 0.56
C GLN A 99 29.22 38.06 0.87
N PRO A 100 28.56 37.35 -0.06
CA PRO A 100 28.29 35.92 0.11
C PRO A 100 29.58 35.13 0.31
N ASN A 101 29.57 34.19 1.26
CA ASN A 101 30.74 33.37 1.57
C ASN A 101 30.89 32.24 0.53
N LEU A 102 31.77 32.45 -0.45
CA LEU A 102 32.04 31.48 -1.51
C LEU A 102 32.46 30.11 -0.95
N ASN A 103 33.29 30.08 0.09
CA ASN A 103 33.79 28.82 0.66
C ASN A 103 32.65 27.98 1.25
N ALA A 104 31.66 28.64 1.89
CA ALA A 104 30.49 27.95 2.43
C ALA A 104 29.63 27.34 1.31
N VAL A 105 29.42 28.09 0.22
CA VAL A 105 28.65 27.61 -0.95
C VAL A 105 29.38 26.45 -1.64
N MET A 106 30.69 26.58 -1.85
CA MET A 106 31.52 25.52 -2.44
C MET A 106 31.51 24.24 -1.60
N GLY A 107 31.56 24.37 -0.27
CA GLY A 107 31.42 23.22 0.64
C GLY A 107 30.13 22.42 0.42
N CYS A 108 28.98 23.10 0.28
CA CYS A 108 27.71 22.42 -0.01
C CYS A 108 27.70 21.73 -1.38
N ILE A 109 28.36 22.30 -2.40
CA ILE A 109 28.45 21.70 -3.73
C ILE A 109 29.32 20.44 -3.69
N VAL A 110 30.49 20.51 -3.05
CA VAL A 110 31.40 19.37 -2.90
C VAL A 110 30.73 18.24 -2.13
N GLU A 111 30.05 18.54 -1.02
CA GLU A 111 29.32 17.53 -0.24
C GLU A 111 28.26 16.81 -1.09
N LYS A 112 27.55 17.55 -1.95
CA LYS A 112 26.57 16.96 -2.87
C LYS A 112 27.22 15.97 -3.84
N LEU A 113 28.33 16.38 -4.45
CA LEU A 113 29.07 15.54 -5.40
C LEU A 113 29.65 14.29 -4.73
N MET A 114 30.14 14.40 -3.50
CA MET A 114 30.62 13.25 -2.73
C MET A 114 29.49 12.26 -2.43
N LYS A 115 28.34 12.73 -1.94
CA LYS A 115 27.17 11.88 -1.70
C LYS A 115 26.64 11.22 -2.98
N GLU A 116 26.66 11.93 -4.11
CA GLU A 116 26.28 11.35 -5.40
C GLU A 116 27.26 10.27 -5.87
N LYS A 117 28.55 10.38 -5.53
CA LYS A 117 29.54 9.32 -5.78
C LYS A 117 29.33 8.12 -4.87
N GLU A 118 29.12 8.33 -3.57
CA GLU A 118 28.87 7.26 -2.60
C GLU A 118 27.63 6.44 -2.94
N LYS A 119 26.56 7.06 -3.45
CA LYS A 119 25.33 6.36 -3.89
C LYS A 119 25.50 5.55 -5.18
N LYS A 120 26.52 5.85 -5.97
CA LYS A 120 26.81 5.16 -7.26
C LYS A 120 27.75 3.97 -7.11
N ASN A 121 28.51 3.91 -6.01
CA ASN A 121 29.36 2.79 -5.62
C ASN A 121 28.58 1.78 -4.79
#